data_AF-A0A6N7KYI8-F1
#
_entry.id   AF-A0A6N7KYI8-F1
#
_cell.length_a   1.000
_cell.length_b   1.000
_cell.length_c   1.000
_cell.angle_alpha   90.00
_cell.angle_beta   90.00
_cell.angle_gamma   90.00
#
_symmetry.space_group_name_H-M   'P 1'
#
loop_
_entity.id
_entity.type
_entity.pdbx_description
1 polymer ?
#
loop_
_entity_poly.entity_id
_entity_poly.type
_entity_poly.pdbx_seq_one_letter_code
_entity_poly.pdbx_strand_id
1 'polypeptide(L)'
;MSAQNVQNVQNLPNTENAENAPQPKQGRFARRLKAVLASTALALGAGVAAVPTAAHADTAAPHHYYIEIGGTGTALDAPRCTYTFDLANQRLAAGSTAIPVCYPASGGPFVGSHNEMPAPLFTPSFGDSVNAGYWNAKAALENAYKADPTARFTIAGYSQGAWVGDLLLQTIANNGTAVPREQVDGMLYSDPMQPGTGFWRLVPQGTLIPFVAYSPGTGPENFPGGMPVQRFCIKTDGVCDATSLDSFGGFLAQHPRYPATVIADTLAATGGNGTVWYPAA
;
A
#
# COMPACT_ATOMS: atom_id res chain seq x y z
N MET A 1 39.64 7.63 39.02
CA MET A 1 39.42 7.23 40.42
C MET A 1 38.30 6.21 40.45
N SER A 2 38.63 4.99 40.92
CA SER A 2 37.82 3.80 41.28
C SER A 2 36.85 3.21 40.22
N ALA A 3 36.99 1.97 39.69
CA ALA A 3 37.15 0.63 40.30
C ALA A 3 35.92 0.27 41.17
N GLN A 4 35.21 -0.87 41.13
CA GLN A 4 35.41 -2.30 40.79
C GLN A 4 33.98 -2.94 40.83
N ASN A 5 33.56 -3.89 39.97
CA ASN A 5 33.79 -5.36 39.95
C ASN A 5 32.76 -6.21 40.74
N VAL A 6 32.63 -7.49 40.31
CA VAL A 6 31.99 -8.71 40.90
C VAL A 6 30.69 -9.16 40.16
N GLN A 7 30.71 -10.12 39.21
CA GLN A 7 30.85 -11.60 39.27
C GLN A 7 29.67 -12.33 39.94
N ASN A 8 28.87 -13.12 39.19
CA ASN A 8 28.97 -14.59 38.91
C ASN A 8 27.86 -15.33 39.72
N VAL A 9 27.08 -16.28 39.18
CA VAL A 9 27.23 -17.76 39.27
C VAL A 9 25.96 -18.37 38.62
N GLN A 10 26.05 -19.07 37.47
CA GLN A 10 25.94 -20.54 37.26
C GLN A 10 24.77 -21.29 37.92
N ASN A 11 23.96 -22.02 37.12
CA ASN A 11 23.90 -23.50 37.15
C ASN A 11 22.83 -24.09 36.20
N LEU A 12 23.29 -25.01 35.34
CA LEU A 12 22.52 -26.07 34.67
C LEU A 12 22.29 -27.24 35.65
N PRO A 13 21.44 -28.22 35.29
CA PRO A 13 22.03 -29.49 34.87
C PRO A 13 21.34 -30.19 33.68
N ASN A 14 22.17 -30.97 32.97
CA ASN A 14 21.86 -32.04 32.01
C ASN A 14 21.43 -33.34 32.72
N THR A 15 20.63 -34.17 32.03
CA THR A 15 20.66 -35.65 32.01
C THR A 15 19.92 -36.09 30.72
N GLU A 16 20.51 -36.65 29.67
CA GLU A 16 21.10 -38.00 29.45
C GLU A 16 20.14 -39.21 29.43
N ASN A 17 20.14 -39.88 28.26
CA ASN A 17 20.10 -41.33 27.94
C ASN A 17 18.79 -42.13 27.82
N ALA A 18 18.57 -42.68 26.61
CA ALA A 18 18.31 -44.11 26.27
C ALA A 18 17.94 -44.21 24.76
N GLU A 19 18.82 -44.63 23.84
CA GLU A 19 19.19 -46.00 23.44
C GLU A 19 18.11 -46.81 22.68
N ASN A 20 18.55 -47.36 21.54
CA ASN A 20 18.03 -48.50 20.76
C ASN A 20 17.03 -48.30 19.59
N ALA A 21 17.60 -48.46 18.38
CA ALA A 21 16.94 -48.77 17.10
C ALA A 21 16.39 -50.22 17.09
N PRO A 22 15.54 -50.64 16.11
CA PRO A 22 16.05 -50.94 14.75
C PRO A 22 15.09 -50.57 13.59
N GLN A 23 15.70 -50.25 12.45
CA GLN A 23 15.05 -50.18 11.14
C GLN A 23 14.71 -51.56 10.57
N PRO A 24 13.62 -51.69 9.78
CA PRO A 24 13.48 -52.76 8.80
C PRO A 24 13.53 -52.24 7.35
N LYS A 25 14.66 -52.59 6.70
CA LYS A 25 14.79 -53.29 5.42
C LYS A 25 14.05 -52.75 4.18
N GLN A 26 14.86 -52.20 3.28
CA GLN A 26 14.62 -52.08 1.85
C GLN A 26 14.28 -53.45 1.23
N GLY A 27 13.05 -53.58 0.73
CA GLY A 27 12.60 -54.68 -0.12
C GLY A 27 12.74 -54.31 -1.59
N ARG A 28 13.86 -54.71 -2.21
CA ARG A 28 13.98 -54.80 -3.67
C ARG A 28 13.10 -55.95 -4.17
N PHE A 29 12.07 -55.64 -4.95
CA PHE A 29 11.50 -56.61 -5.89
C PHE A 29 11.40 -55.98 -7.27
N ALA A 30 12.54 -56.02 -7.97
CA ALA A 30 12.55 -56.00 -9.41
C ALA A 30 11.92 -57.31 -9.90
N ARG A 31 10.82 -57.22 -10.66
CA ARG A 31 10.40 -58.32 -11.53
C ARG A 31 10.15 -57.80 -12.93
N ARG A 32 11.11 -58.13 -13.78
CA ARG A 32 11.11 -58.03 -15.23
C ARG A 32 9.85 -58.70 -15.81
N LEU A 33 9.13 -58.02 -16.70
CA LEU A 33 8.35 -58.69 -17.73
C LEU A 33 8.57 -58.02 -19.09
N LYS A 34 9.45 -58.68 -19.86
CA LYS A 34 9.42 -59.00 -21.29
C LYS A 34 8.74 -57.98 -22.22
N ALA A 35 9.58 -57.34 -23.02
CA ALA A 35 9.23 -56.80 -24.33
C ALA A 35 8.67 -57.92 -25.24
N VAL A 36 7.57 -57.63 -25.92
CA VAL A 36 7.11 -58.35 -27.11
C VAL A 36 7.06 -57.31 -28.23
N LEU A 37 7.92 -57.49 -29.22
CA LEU A 37 7.84 -56.85 -30.53
C LEU A 37 6.96 -57.74 -31.42
N ALA A 38 5.91 -57.17 -32.02
CA ALA A 38 5.41 -57.54 -33.35
C ALA A 38 4.34 -56.55 -33.86
N SER A 39 4.80 -55.65 -34.74
CA SER A 39 4.19 -55.28 -36.04
C SER A 39 2.68 -55.05 -36.21
N THR A 40 2.38 -53.77 -36.49
CA THR A 40 1.49 -53.23 -37.54
C THR A 40 0.07 -53.79 -37.74
N ALA A 41 -0.91 -52.96 -37.36
CA ALA A 41 -2.12 -52.76 -38.14
C ALA A 41 -2.34 -51.24 -38.31
N LEU A 42 -2.30 -50.77 -39.56
CA LEU A 42 -2.84 -49.46 -39.92
C LEU A 42 -4.35 -49.50 -39.68
N ALA A 43 -4.82 -48.76 -38.69
CA ALA A 43 -6.21 -48.36 -38.59
C ALA A 43 -6.23 -46.83 -38.62
N LEU A 44 -6.61 -46.28 -39.77
CA LEU A 44 -7.05 -44.90 -39.92
C LEU A 44 -8.35 -44.74 -39.12
N GLY A 45 -8.21 -44.44 -37.83
CA GLY A 45 -9.27 -43.93 -36.98
C GLY A 45 -8.77 -42.62 -36.41
N ALA A 46 -9.44 -41.52 -36.76
CA ALA A 46 -9.23 -40.22 -36.13
C ALA A 46 -9.70 -40.30 -34.66
N GLY A 47 -8.90 -40.96 -33.83
CA GLY A 47 -8.99 -40.87 -32.39
C GLY A 47 -8.43 -39.52 -32.00
N VAL A 48 -9.32 -38.56 -31.78
CA VAL A 48 -8.97 -37.32 -31.08
C VAL A 48 -8.47 -37.77 -29.71
N ALA A 49 -7.15 -37.80 -29.53
CA ALA A 49 -6.56 -37.97 -28.22
C ALA A 49 -7.10 -36.80 -27.41
N ALA A 50 -8.01 -37.09 -26.46
CA ALA A 50 -8.37 -36.16 -25.42
C ALA A 50 -7.07 -35.86 -24.66
N VAL A 51 -6.38 -34.81 -25.10
CA VAL A 51 -5.35 -34.17 -24.31
C VAL A 51 -6.03 -33.88 -22.98
N PRO A 52 -5.50 -34.32 -21.83
CA PRO A 52 -6.04 -33.86 -20.58
C PRO A 52 -5.89 -32.35 -20.64
N THR A 53 -7.01 -31.65 -20.77
CA THR A 53 -7.08 -30.24 -20.42
C THR A 53 -6.63 -30.23 -18.98
N ALA A 54 -5.37 -29.86 -18.76
CA ALA A 54 -4.95 -29.42 -17.44
C ALA A 54 -6.02 -28.43 -17.04
N ALA A 55 -6.80 -28.76 -16.01
CA ALA A 55 -7.66 -27.81 -15.37
C ALA A 55 -6.74 -26.62 -15.10
N HIS A 56 -6.96 -25.51 -15.81
CA HIS A 56 -6.43 -24.24 -15.37
C HIS A 56 -6.87 -24.20 -13.92
N ALA A 57 -5.90 -24.28 -12.99
CA ALA A 57 -6.19 -23.93 -11.62
C ALA A 57 -6.94 -22.62 -11.73
N ASP A 58 -8.20 -22.59 -11.28
CA ASP A 58 -8.90 -21.35 -11.04
C ASP A 58 -7.96 -20.59 -10.10
N THR A 59 -7.11 -19.75 -10.67
CA THR A 59 -6.31 -18.83 -9.90
C THR A 59 -7.35 -17.91 -9.33
N ALA A 60 -7.79 -18.22 -8.10
CA ALA A 60 -8.49 -17.27 -7.26
C ALA A 60 -7.79 -15.93 -7.46
N ALA A 61 -8.58 -14.89 -7.76
CA ALA A 61 -8.03 -13.57 -8.05
C ALA A 61 -6.96 -13.25 -6.99
N PRO A 62 -5.78 -12.75 -7.40
CA PRO A 62 -4.71 -12.48 -6.46
C PRO A 62 -5.24 -11.63 -5.31
N HIS A 63 -4.81 -11.94 -4.08
CA HIS A 63 -5.16 -11.12 -2.92
C HIS A 63 -4.84 -9.65 -3.21
N HIS A 64 -5.66 -8.76 -2.65
CA HIS A 64 -5.52 -7.33 -2.91
C HIS A 64 -5.32 -6.57 -1.61
N TYR A 65 -4.16 -5.94 -1.45
CA TYR A 65 -3.88 -5.09 -0.30
C TYR A 65 -4.08 -3.60 -0.63
N TYR A 66 -4.69 -2.87 0.29
CA TYR A 66 -4.86 -1.43 0.22
C TYR A 66 -3.94 -0.78 1.25
N ILE A 67 -2.88 -0.14 0.80
CA ILE A 67 -1.97 0.63 1.65
C ILE A 67 -2.60 2.00 1.88
N GLU A 68 -3.20 2.19 3.05
CA GLU A 68 -4.11 3.29 3.34
C GLU A 68 -3.43 4.37 4.18
N ILE A 69 -3.26 5.56 3.58
CA ILE A 69 -2.55 6.68 4.19
C ILE A 69 -3.55 7.80 4.47
N GLY A 70 -3.81 8.01 5.77
CA GLY A 70 -4.81 8.94 6.27
C GLY A 70 -4.51 10.42 5.96
N GLY A 71 -5.51 11.27 6.17
CA GLY A 71 -5.35 12.72 6.08
C GLY A 71 -4.81 13.32 7.38
N THR A 72 -4.51 14.62 7.35
CA THR A 72 -4.12 15.35 8.57
C THR A 72 -5.22 15.26 9.63
N GLY A 73 -4.83 15.02 10.88
CA GLY A 73 -5.73 14.94 12.03
C GLY A 73 -6.53 13.64 12.11
N THR A 74 -6.27 12.67 11.23
CA THR A 74 -7.06 11.42 11.20
C THR A 74 -6.38 10.24 11.86
N ALA A 75 -5.26 10.43 12.55
CA ALA A 75 -4.52 9.34 13.17
C ALA A 75 -5.37 8.63 14.23
N LEU A 76 -5.12 7.33 14.39
CA LEU A 76 -5.65 6.51 15.47
C LEU A 76 -4.51 5.66 16.05
N ASP A 77 -4.72 5.12 17.25
CA ASP A 77 -3.84 4.11 17.81
C ASP A 77 -3.78 2.87 16.91
N ALA A 78 -2.62 2.20 16.93
CA ALA A 78 -2.47 0.89 16.32
C ALA A 78 -3.45 -0.12 16.98
N PRO A 79 -4.03 -1.05 16.21
CA PRO A 79 -3.73 -1.35 14.81
C PRO A 79 -4.56 -0.55 13.79
N ARG A 80 -5.42 0.39 14.23
CA ARG A 80 -6.32 1.09 13.32
C ARG A 80 -5.62 2.16 12.50
N CYS A 81 -4.67 2.89 13.10
CA CYS A 81 -3.79 3.88 12.47
C CYS A 81 -4.46 5.12 11.83
N THR A 82 -5.62 5.00 11.18
CA THR A 82 -6.41 6.09 10.63
C THR A 82 -7.89 5.72 10.57
N TYR A 83 -8.80 6.71 10.70
CA TYR A 83 -10.23 6.51 10.43
C TYR A 83 -10.66 6.93 9.01
N THR A 84 -9.76 7.49 8.19
CA THR A 84 -10.10 8.06 6.87
C THR A 84 -10.88 7.10 5.97
N PHE A 85 -10.55 5.80 6.02
CA PHE A 85 -11.07 4.80 5.10
C PHE A 85 -12.12 3.88 5.74
N ASP A 86 -12.51 4.11 7.00
CA ASP A 86 -13.40 3.22 7.76
C ASP A 86 -14.70 2.86 7.02
N LEU A 87 -15.31 3.83 6.35
CA LEU A 87 -16.56 3.61 5.60
C LEU A 87 -16.32 2.83 4.30
N ALA A 88 -15.23 3.14 3.60
CA ALA A 88 -14.87 2.48 2.36
C ALA A 88 -14.47 1.01 2.60
N ASN A 89 -13.78 0.74 3.70
CA ASN A 89 -13.30 -0.59 4.06
C ASN A 89 -14.42 -1.61 4.31
N GLN A 90 -15.62 -1.14 4.66
CA GLN A 90 -16.82 -1.99 4.79
C GLN A 90 -17.31 -2.55 3.45
N ARG A 91 -16.83 -2.02 2.33
CA ARG A 91 -17.27 -2.35 0.97
C ARG A 91 -16.20 -3.06 0.14
N LEU A 92 -15.02 -3.32 0.72
CA LEU A 92 -13.96 -4.03 0.03
C LEU A 92 -14.41 -5.46 -0.31
N ALA A 93 -14.01 -5.94 -1.48
CA ALA A 93 -14.34 -7.28 -1.94
C ALA A 93 -13.72 -8.37 -1.05
N ALA A 94 -14.30 -9.57 -1.10
CA ALA A 94 -13.67 -10.74 -0.49
C ALA A 94 -12.27 -10.96 -1.10
N GLY A 95 -11.28 -11.26 -0.25
CA GLY A 95 -9.88 -11.38 -0.67
C GLY A 95 -9.10 -10.05 -0.66
N SER A 96 -9.74 -8.95 -0.27
CA SER A 96 -9.08 -7.67 -0.02
C SER A 96 -8.67 -7.49 1.45
N THR A 97 -7.56 -6.79 1.69
CA THR A 97 -7.06 -6.45 3.03
C THR A 97 -6.64 -4.98 3.10
N ALA A 98 -7.24 -4.23 4.03
CA ALA A 98 -6.79 -2.88 4.37
C ALA A 98 -5.54 -2.93 5.27
N ILE A 99 -4.49 -2.21 4.89
CA ILE A 99 -3.28 -2.01 5.68
C ILE A 99 -3.15 -0.51 5.96
N PRO A 100 -3.69 -0.03 7.08
CA PRO A 100 -3.62 1.38 7.42
C PRO A 100 -2.21 1.74 7.89
N VAL A 101 -1.70 2.88 7.41
CA VAL A 101 -0.35 3.36 7.71
C VAL A 101 -0.38 4.19 8.97
N CYS A 102 0.23 3.68 10.04
CA CYS A 102 0.45 4.43 11.28
C CYS A 102 1.52 5.49 11.07
N TYR A 103 1.16 6.76 11.19
CA TYR A 103 2.08 7.89 11.13
C TYR A 103 1.48 9.10 11.87
N PRO A 104 2.26 10.17 12.12
CA PRO A 104 1.77 11.28 12.93
C PRO A 104 0.52 11.98 12.39
N ALA A 105 0.30 12.02 11.08
CA ALA A 105 -0.81 12.74 10.44
C ALA A 105 -0.99 14.17 10.95
N SER A 106 0.11 14.87 11.24
CA SER A 106 0.11 16.18 11.87
C SER A 106 0.17 17.32 10.86
N GLY A 107 -0.54 18.41 11.16
CA GLY A 107 -0.48 19.70 10.47
C GLY A 107 0.56 20.66 11.04
N GLY A 108 1.49 20.17 11.87
CA GLY A 108 2.42 20.99 12.64
C GLY A 108 1.71 21.67 13.81
N PRO A 109 2.06 22.93 14.14
CA PRO A 109 1.50 23.62 15.31
C PRO A 109 -0.01 23.93 15.16
N PHE A 110 -0.58 23.80 13.96
CA PHE A 110 -1.96 24.19 13.67
C PHE A 110 -2.98 23.08 13.89
N VAL A 111 -2.63 21.83 13.56
CA VAL A 111 -3.53 20.67 13.64
C VAL A 111 -2.74 19.48 14.17
N GLY A 112 -3.17 18.93 15.31
CA GLY A 112 -2.59 17.74 15.91
C GLY A 112 -2.96 16.44 15.18
N SER A 113 -2.40 15.32 15.65
CA SER A 113 -2.60 13.99 15.06
C SER A 113 -4.04 13.50 15.08
N HIS A 114 -4.83 13.93 16.06
CA HIS A 114 -6.25 13.56 16.24
C HIS A 114 -7.17 14.77 16.03
N ASN A 115 -6.75 15.69 15.14
CA ASN A 115 -7.49 16.88 14.75
C ASN A 115 -7.62 17.94 15.88
N GLU A 116 -6.69 17.95 16.83
CA GLU A 116 -6.65 18.95 17.88
C GLU A 116 -6.22 20.32 17.31
N MET A 117 -6.92 21.40 17.67
CA MET A 117 -6.61 22.76 17.22
C MET A 117 -6.68 23.76 18.41
N PRO A 118 -5.57 24.41 18.80
CA PRO A 118 -4.21 24.23 18.27
C PRO A 118 -3.65 22.84 18.62
N ALA A 119 -2.59 22.44 17.91
CA ALA A 119 -1.94 21.16 18.16
C ALA A 119 -1.26 21.12 19.55
N PRO A 120 -1.15 19.93 20.18
CA PRO A 120 -0.36 19.75 21.40
C PRO A 120 1.09 20.23 21.26
N LEU A 121 1.71 20.53 22.41
CA LEU A 121 3.15 20.83 22.44
C LEU A 121 3.94 19.60 21.94
N PHE A 122 4.97 19.86 21.14
CA PHE A 122 5.84 18.84 20.52
C PHE A 122 5.18 17.96 19.45
N THR A 123 3.99 18.32 18.95
CA THR A 123 3.45 17.68 17.75
C THR A 123 4.47 17.80 16.59
N PRO A 124 4.77 16.70 15.86
CA PRO A 124 5.66 16.74 14.71
C PRO A 124 5.27 17.81 13.69
N SER A 125 6.24 18.41 13.01
CA SER A 125 5.94 19.36 11.92
C SER A 125 5.20 18.65 10.78
N PHE A 126 4.53 19.42 9.92
CA PHE A 126 3.85 18.84 8.75
C PHE A 126 4.86 18.09 7.86
N GLY A 127 6.04 18.67 7.59
CA GLY A 127 7.11 17.99 6.83
C GLY A 127 7.61 16.70 7.49
N ASP A 128 7.82 16.70 8.80
CA ASP A 128 8.22 15.48 9.53
C ASP A 128 7.13 14.41 9.49
N SER A 129 5.86 14.82 9.58
CA SER A 129 4.70 13.95 9.43
C SER A 129 4.69 13.28 8.05
N VAL A 130 4.84 14.05 6.96
CA VAL A 130 4.93 13.51 5.59
C VAL A 130 6.10 12.54 5.45
N ASN A 131 7.28 12.89 5.95
CA ASN A 131 8.46 12.02 5.85
C ASN A 131 8.25 10.70 6.61
N ALA A 132 7.70 10.75 7.83
CA ALA A 132 7.36 9.54 8.59
C ALA A 132 6.30 8.70 7.86
N GLY A 133 5.27 9.35 7.31
CA GLY A 133 4.24 8.69 6.50
C GLY A 133 4.84 7.95 5.30
N TYR A 134 5.77 8.57 4.58
CA TYR A 134 6.43 7.96 3.41
C TYR A 134 7.18 6.69 3.79
N TRP A 135 8.03 6.76 4.82
CA TRP A 135 8.82 5.60 5.23
C TRP A 135 7.94 4.48 5.78
N ASN A 136 6.90 4.81 6.55
CA ASN A 136 6.00 3.82 7.11
C ASN A 136 5.12 3.17 6.02
N ALA A 137 4.64 3.94 5.04
CA ALA A 137 3.89 3.42 3.90
C ALA A 137 4.76 2.51 3.02
N LYS A 138 6.00 2.92 2.74
CA LYS A 138 6.98 2.10 2.00
C LYS A 138 7.24 0.77 2.73
N ALA A 139 7.47 0.83 4.04
CA ALA A 139 7.69 -0.37 4.85
C ALA A 139 6.46 -1.28 4.88
N ALA A 140 5.25 -0.73 5.01
CA ALA A 140 4.01 -1.48 4.99
C ALA A 140 3.83 -2.24 3.66
N LEU A 141 4.06 -1.54 2.53
CA LEU A 141 4.01 -2.12 1.20
C LEU A 141 5.04 -3.26 1.03
N GLU A 142 6.31 -3.02 1.35
CA GLU A 142 7.37 -4.01 1.16
C GLU A 142 7.21 -5.22 2.09
N ASN A 143 6.70 -5.03 3.30
CA ASN A 143 6.37 -6.13 4.21
C ASN A 143 5.19 -6.96 3.69
N ALA A 144 4.14 -6.32 3.16
CA ALA A 144 3.01 -7.02 2.57
C ALA A 144 3.43 -7.82 1.32
N TYR A 145 4.23 -7.23 0.43
CA TYR A 145 4.78 -7.92 -0.73
C TYR A 145 5.69 -9.09 -0.36
N LYS A 146 6.53 -8.95 0.69
CA LYS A 146 7.35 -10.06 1.17
C LYS A 146 6.52 -11.23 1.68
N ALA A 147 5.39 -10.94 2.31
CA ALA A 147 4.47 -11.97 2.82
C ALA A 147 3.64 -12.61 1.69
N ASP A 148 3.25 -11.83 0.69
CA ASP A 148 2.46 -12.27 -0.46
C ASP A 148 2.97 -11.64 -1.77
N PRO A 149 4.00 -12.23 -2.41
CA PRO A 149 4.61 -11.68 -3.62
C PRO A 149 3.72 -11.74 -4.87
N THR A 150 2.58 -12.44 -4.77
CA THR A 150 1.63 -12.61 -5.87
C THR A 150 0.46 -11.63 -5.83
N ALA A 151 0.37 -10.84 -4.76
CA ALA A 151 -0.74 -9.93 -4.53
C ALA A 151 -0.72 -8.69 -5.44
N ARG A 152 -1.87 -8.02 -5.48
CA ARG A 152 -2.04 -6.68 -6.00
C ARG A 152 -2.01 -5.67 -4.86
N PHE A 153 -1.55 -4.46 -5.15
CA PHE A 153 -1.45 -3.39 -4.16
C PHE A 153 -2.08 -2.11 -4.71
N THR A 154 -2.93 -1.47 -3.90
CA THR A 154 -3.38 -0.10 -4.14
C THR A 154 -2.78 0.82 -3.11
N ILE A 155 -2.11 1.89 -3.53
CA ILE A 155 -1.70 2.97 -2.64
C ILE A 155 -2.84 3.99 -2.59
N ALA A 156 -3.55 4.03 -1.46
CA ALA A 156 -4.67 4.93 -1.23
C ALA A 156 -4.25 6.05 -0.28
N GLY A 157 -4.33 7.29 -0.72
CA GLY A 157 -3.94 8.45 0.10
C GLY A 157 -4.98 9.55 0.06
N TYR A 158 -5.23 10.22 1.18
CA TYR A 158 -6.13 11.38 1.27
C TYR A 158 -5.42 12.60 1.84
N SER A 159 -5.56 13.78 1.22
CA SER A 159 -5.00 15.05 1.72
C SER A 159 -3.48 14.96 1.93
N GLN A 160 -2.96 15.15 3.16
CA GLN A 160 -1.56 14.87 3.48
C GLN A 160 -1.14 13.43 3.12
N GLY A 161 -2.00 12.43 3.33
CA GLY A 161 -1.75 11.06 2.92
C GLY A 161 -1.72 10.88 1.40
N ALA A 162 -2.43 11.72 0.63
CA ALA A 162 -2.34 11.71 -0.82
C ALA A 162 -0.98 12.23 -1.31
N TRP A 163 -0.41 13.24 -0.64
CA TRP A 163 0.97 13.65 -0.87
C TRP A 163 1.93 12.47 -0.61
N VAL A 164 1.84 11.85 0.56
CA VAL A 164 2.68 10.69 0.90
C VAL A 164 2.52 9.56 -0.15
N GLY A 165 1.29 9.29 -0.56
CA GLY A 165 0.95 8.30 -1.58
C GLY A 165 1.57 8.63 -2.94
N ASP A 166 1.51 9.90 -3.39
CA ASP A 166 2.12 10.34 -4.64
C ASP A 166 3.65 10.12 -4.62
N LEU A 167 4.34 10.52 -3.54
CA LEU A 167 5.79 10.29 -3.38
C LEU A 167 6.16 8.80 -3.45
N LEU A 168 5.36 7.95 -2.78
CA LEU A 168 5.57 6.50 -2.81
C LEU A 168 5.34 5.93 -4.20
N LEU A 169 4.25 6.33 -4.88
CA LEU A 169 3.95 5.91 -6.25
C LEU A 169 5.06 6.35 -7.23
N GLN A 170 5.61 7.55 -7.09
CA GLN A 170 6.76 7.98 -7.90
C GLN A 170 7.97 7.10 -7.65
N THR A 171 8.22 6.72 -6.40
CA THR A 171 9.33 5.81 -6.05
C THR A 171 9.12 4.44 -6.68
N ILE A 172 7.92 3.87 -6.60
CA ILE A 172 7.57 2.58 -7.20
C ILE A 172 7.72 2.61 -8.73
N ALA A 173 7.16 3.64 -9.39
CA ALA A 173 7.22 3.78 -10.84
C ALA A 173 8.66 3.84 -11.39
N ASN A 174 9.59 4.38 -10.58
CA ASN A 174 11.01 4.48 -10.86
C ASN A 174 11.83 3.28 -10.34
N ASN A 175 11.19 2.17 -10.00
CA ASN A 175 11.83 0.95 -9.49
C ASN A 175 12.63 1.15 -8.19
N GLY A 176 12.21 2.10 -7.35
CA GLY A 176 12.84 2.41 -6.06
C GLY A 176 12.37 1.52 -4.89
N THR A 177 11.58 0.48 -5.17
CA THR A 177 11.09 -0.49 -4.16
C THR A 177 11.28 -1.92 -4.66
N ALA A 178 11.18 -2.89 -3.75
CA ALA A 178 11.19 -4.31 -4.12
C ALA A 178 9.91 -4.79 -4.84
N VAL A 179 8.84 -4.00 -4.82
CA VAL A 179 7.54 -4.36 -5.40
C VAL A 179 7.53 -4.00 -6.90
N PRO A 180 7.24 -4.95 -7.80
CA PRO A 180 7.08 -4.66 -9.22
C PRO A 180 5.95 -3.65 -9.42
N ARG A 181 6.21 -2.53 -10.10
CA ARG A 181 5.20 -1.50 -10.38
C ARG A 181 3.97 -2.05 -11.11
N GLU A 182 4.13 -3.14 -11.86
CA GLU A 182 3.04 -3.80 -12.57
C GLU A 182 2.00 -4.39 -11.60
N GLN A 183 2.36 -4.63 -10.34
CA GLN A 183 1.47 -5.09 -9.26
C GLN A 183 0.76 -3.94 -8.51
N VAL A 184 1.12 -2.69 -8.79
CA VAL A 184 0.69 -1.52 -8.01
C VAL A 184 -0.21 -0.60 -8.85
N ASP A 185 -1.27 -0.10 -8.24
CA ASP A 185 -2.02 1.08 -8.70
C ASP A 185 -2.15 2.13 -7.58
N GLY A 186 -2.60 3.33 -7.94
CA GLY A 186 -2.73 4.45 -7.01
C GLY A 186 -4.12 5.10 -7.04
N MET A 187 -4.62 5.44 -5.86
CA MET A 187 -5.84 6.22 -5.67
C MET A 187 -5.57 7.39 -4.73
N LEU A 188 -5.50 8.59 -5.28
CA LEU A 188 -5.12 9.80 -4.55
C LEU A 188 -6.32 10.75 -4.45
N TYR A 189 -6.75 11.02 -3.23
CA TYR A 189 -7.93 11.82 -2.93
C TYR A 189 -7.51 13.17 -2.37
N SER A 190 -7.96 14.25 -3.00
CA SER A 190 -7.56 15.59 -2.58
C SER A 190 -6.02 15.75 -2.52
N ASP A 191 -5.37 15.38 -3.61
CA ASP A 191 -3.91 15.38 -3.70
C ASP A 191 -3.35 16.81 -3.84
N PRO A 192 -2.55 17.33 -2.88
CA PRO A 192 -1.94 18.64 -3.00
C PRO A 192 -0.88 18.70 -4.11
N MET A 193 -0.35 17.55 -4.54
CA MET A 193 0.58 17.43 -5.65
C MET A 193 -0.14 17.31 -7.00
N GLN A 194 -1.48 17.38 -7.05
CA GLN A 194 -2.25 17.21 -8.28
C GLN A 194 -1.72 18.11 -9.42
N PRO A 195 -1.33 17.54 -10.57
CA PRO A 195 -0.76 18.29 -11.68
C PRO A 195 -1.66 19.43 -12.13
N GLY A 196 -1.07 20.61 -12.35
CA GLY A 196 -1.75 21.80 -12.89
C GLY A 196 -2.79 22.47 -11.99
N THR A 197 -3.23 21.85 -10.89
CA THR A 197 -4.36 22.35 -10.08
C THR A 197 -4.14 22.24 -8.57
N GLY A 198 -3.30 21.32 -8.07
CA GLY A 198 -3.03 21.16 -6.64
C GLY A 198 -2.32 22.34 -6.00
N PHE A 199 -2.38 22.42 -4.68
CA PHE A 199 -1.75 23.46 -3.85
C PHE A 199 -0.26 23.64 -4.18
N TRP A 200 0.48 22.54 -4.35
CA TRP A 200 1.92 22.60 -4.61
C TRP A 200 2.29 23.21 -5.96
N ARG A 201 1.33 23.40 -6.87
CA ARG A 201 1.59 24.16 -8.12
C ARG A 201 1.90 25.64 -7.86
N LEU A 202 1.42 26.18 -6.75
CA LEU A 202 1.56 27.60 -6.41
C LEU A 202 2.94 27.93 -5.84
N VAL A 203 3.75 26.92 -5.53
CA VAL A 203 4.96 27.07 -4.74
C VAL A 203 6.12 26.33 -5.43
N PRO A 204 7.15 27.04 -5.91
CA PRO A 204 8.27 26.40 -6.61
C PRO A 204 8.90 25.27 -5.79
N GLN A 205 9.25 24.17 -6.45
CA GLN A 205 9.88 23.02 -5.81
C GLN A 205 11.13 23.45 -5.02
N GLY A 206 11.31 22.89 -3.82
CA GLY A 206 12.42 23.22 -2.92
C GLY A 206 12.22 24.51 -2.11
N THR A 207 11.13 25.25 -2.33
CA THR A 207 10.79 26.41 -1.50
C THR A 207 10.27 25.95 -0.14
N LEU A 208 10.86 26.44 0.95
CA LEU A 208 10.34 26.23 2.29
C LEU A 208 9.12 27.13 2.53
N ILE A 209 7.98 26.53 2.84
CA ILE A 209 6.86 27.24 3.47
C ILE A 209 7.01 27.08 4.98
N PRO A 210 7.23 28.16 5.74
CA PRO A 210 7.34 28.09 7.19
C PRO A 210 6.16 27.34 7.82
N PHE A 211 6.47 26.45 8.76
CA PHE A 211 5.51 25.62 9.51
C PHE A 211 4.74 24.56 8.68
N VAL A 212 4.92 24.52 7.36
CA VAL A 212 4.37 23.47 6.49
C VAL A 212 5.50 22.50 6.12
N ALA A 213 6.22 22.76 5.04
CA ALA A 213 7.27 21.88 4.54
C ALA A 213 8.03 22.54 3.39
N TYR A 214 9.10 21.88 2.94
CA TYR A 214 9.67 22.14 1.61
C TYR A 214 8.69 21.67 0.53
N SER A 215 8.46 22.52 -0.47
CA SER A 215 7.62 22.17 -1.61
C SER A 215 8.20 20.98 -2.37
N PRO A 216 7.44 19.88 -2.56
CA PRO A 216 7.83 18.77 -3.41
C PRO A 216 7.68 19.11 -4.91
N GLY A 217 7.03 20.23 -5.24
CA GLY A 217 6.52 20.50 -6.58
C GLY A 217 5.24 19.72 -6.88
N THR A 218 4.81 19.75 -8.13
CA THR A 218 3.66 18.95 -8.59
C THR A 218 4.08 17.50 -8.86
N GLY A 219 3.18 16.56 -8.63
CA GLY A 219 3.33 15.18 -9.09
C GLY A 219 3.28 15.07 -10.61
N PRO A 220 3.60 13.90 -11.17
CA PRO A 220 3.55 13.68 -12.61
C PRO A 220 2.10 13.52 -13.10
N GLU A 221 1.83 14.02 -14.31
CA GLU A 221 0.57 13.74 -15.03
C GLU A 221 0.44 12.24 -15.36
N ASN A 222 1.56 11.62 -15.73
CA ASN A 222 1.65 10.20 -16.07
C ASN A 222 2.83 9.57 -15.33
N PHE A 223 2.61 8.43 -14.68
CA PHE A 223 3.68 7.73 -13.99
C PHE A 223 4.52 6.89 -14.98
N PRO A 224 5.85 6.83 -14.79
CA PRO A 224 6.74 6.00 -15.60
C PRO A 224 6.26 4.54 -15.70
N GLY A 225 6.44 3.95 -16.89
CA GLY A 225 6.03 2.56 -17.13
C GLY A 225 4.51 2.35 -17.27
N GLY A 226 3.71 3.43 -17.30
CA GLY A 226 2.26 3.33 -17.43
C GLY A 226 1.55 2.84 -16.17
N MET A 227 2.20 2.96 -15.00
CA MET A 227 1.62 2.58 -13.71
C MET A 227 0.32 3.37 -13.47
N PRO A 228 -0.82 2.70 -13.26
CA PRO A 228 -2.11 3.37 -13.19
C PRO A 228 -2.28 4.17 -11.90
N VAL A 229 -2.54 5.47 -12.02
CA VAL A 229 -2.84 6.34 -10.87
C VAL A 229 -4.02 7.24 -11.18
N GLN A 230 -5.06 7.13 -10.36
CA GLN A 230 -6.25 7.96 -10.43
C GLN A 230 -6.28 8.98 -9.30
N ARG A 231 -6.47 10.25 -9.65
CA ARG A 231 -6.66 11.36 -8.72
C ARG A 231 -8.13 11.72 -8.65
N PHE A 232 -8.64 11.98 -7.47
CA PHE A 232 -10.02 12.37 -7.24
C PHE A 232 -10.03 13.75 -6.62
N CYS A 233 -10.73 14.69 -7.26
CA CYS A 233 -10.78 16.06 -6.81
C CYS A 233 -12.20 16.64 -6.91
N ILE A 234 -12.72 17.14 -5.80
CA ILE A 234 -13.91 17.96 -5.75
C ILE A 234 -13.53 19.37 -6.20
N LYS A 235 -14.27 19.93 -7.17
CA LYS A 235 -14.07 21.31 -7.61
C LYS A 235 -14.09 22.26 -6.43
N THR A 236 -13.20 23.25 -6.44
CA THR A 236 -12.97 24.21 -5.35
C THR A 236 -12.35 23.64 -4.08
N ASP A 237 -12.01 22.35 -3.98
CA ASP A 237 -11.20 21.89 -2.85
C ASP A 237 -9.81 22.51 -2.90
N GLY A 238 -9.49 23.38 -1.93
CA GLY A 238 -8.23 24.14 -1.92
C GLY A 238 -6.95 23.32 -1.83
N VAL A 239 -7.04 22.01 -1.58
CA VAL A 239 -5.87 21.12 -1.62
C VAL A 239 -5.55 20.68 -3.04
N CYS A 240 -6.52 20.14 -3.79
CA CYS A 240 -6.29 19.60 -5.14
C CYS A 240 -6.71 20.52 -6.29
N ASP A 241 -7.52 21.55 -6.01
CA ASP A 241 -8.03 22.54 -6.97
C ASP A 241 -7.86 23.97 -6.42
N ALA A 242 -6.62 24.38 -6.22
CA ALA A 242 -6.24 25.70 -5.72
C ALA A 242 -6.28 26.78 -6.83
N THR A 243 -7.27 26.74 -7.73
CA THR A 243 -7.29 27.52 -8.98
C THR A 243 -7.99 28.87 -8.88
N SER A 244 -8.69 29.14 -7.78
CA SER A 244 -9.48 30.37 -7.60
C SER A 244 -9.53 30.81 -6.13
N LEU A 245 -10.19 31.94 -5.85
CA LEU A 245 -10.46 32.36 -4.47
C LEU A 245 -11.50 31.46 -3.78
N ASP A 246 -12.38 30.83 -4.54
CA ASP A 246 -13.37 29.88 -3.99
C ASP A 246 -12.69 28.66 -3.37
N SER A 247 -11.45 28.36 -3.79
CA SER A 247 -10.62 27.29 -3.25
C SER A 247 -10.37 27.40 -1.74
N PHE A 248 -10.31 28.63 -1.20
CA PHE A 248 -10.15 28.84 0.24
C PHE A 248 -11.39 28.39 1.02
N GLY A 249 -12.59 28.74 0.55
CA GLY A 249 -13.84 28.30 1.15
C GLY A 249 -14.06 26.80 0.94
N GLY A 250 -13.71 26.28 -0.23
CA GLY A 250 -13.84 24.86 -0.53
C GLY A 250 -12.84 23.96 0.21
N PHE A 251 -11.72 24.47 0.71
CA PHE A 251 -10.93 23.74 1.71
C PHE A 251 -11.75 23.41 2.96
N LEU A 252 -12.62 24.32 3.42
CA LEU A 252 -13.46 24.06 4.59
C LEU A 252 -14.73 23.28 4.24
N ALA A 253 -15.32 23.55 3.08
CA ALA A 253 -16.62 22.98 2.70
C ALA A 253 -16.51 21.64 1.94
N GLN A 254 -15.54 21.50 1.04
CA GLN A 254 -15.41 20.34 0.16
C GLN A 254 -14.44 19.30 0.71
N HIS A 255 -13.30 19.74 1.25
CA HIS A 255 -12.24 18.85 1.73
C HIS A 255 -12.73 17.79 2.73
N PRO A 256 -13.55 18.10 3.76
CA PRO A 256 -13.98 17.10 4.74
C PRO A 256 -14.96 16.05 4.20
N ARG A 257 -15.48 16.22 2.97
CA ARG A 257 -16.54 15.36 2.42
C ARG A 257 -16.02 14.03 1.86
N TYR A 258 -14.73 13.95 1.53
CA TYR A 258 -14.16 12.80 0.83
C TYR A 258 -14.37 11.47 1.55
N PRO A 259 -14.10 11.32 2.86
CA PRO A 259 -14.26 10.04 3.55
C PRO A 259 -15.69 9.47 3.45
N ALA A 260 -16.71 10.34 3.51
CA ALA A 260 -18.10 9.93 3.52
C ALA A 260 -18.73 9.80 2.13
N THR A 261 -18.06 10.31 1.08
CA THR A 261 -18.61 10.36 -0.28
C THR A 261 -17.63 9.73 -1.26
N VAL A 262 -16.70 10.51 -1.79
CA VAL A 262 -15.77 10.10 -2.86
C VAL A 262 -15.02 8.81 -2.49
N ILE A 263 -14.31 8.78 -1.35
CA ILE A 263 -13.51 7.62 -0.93
C ILE A 263 -14.41 6.41 -0.70
N ALA A 264 -15.53 6.60 0.00
CA ALA A 264 -16.49 5.54 0.29
C ALA A 264 -17.05 4.86 -0.97
N ASP A 265 -17.23 5.63 -2.04
CA ASP A 265 -17.84 5.16 -3.27
C ASP A 265 -16.82 4.62 -4.28
N THR A 266 -15.55 5.02 -4.19
CA THR A 266 -14.56 4.68 -5.22
C THR A 266 -13.45 3.76 -4.76
N LEU A 267 -13.10 3.65 -3.48
CA LEU A 267 -11.90 2.91 -3.04
C LEU A 267 -11.87 1.46 -3.54
N ALA A 268 -13.02 0.80 -3.62
CA ALA A 268 -13.11 -0.58 -4.11
C ALA A 268 -12.93 -0.73 -5.63
N ALA A 269 -12.89 0.38 -6.38
CA ALA A 269 -12.55 0.38 -7.79
C ALA A 269 -11.03 0.29 -7.96
N THR A 270 -10.57 -0.44 -8.97
CA THR A 270 -9.15 -0.68 -9.23
C THR A 270 -8.79 -0.27 -10.65
N GLY A 271 -7.56 0.16 -10.88
CA GLY A 271 -7.05 0.44 -12.22
C GLY A 271 -7.74 1.64 -12.89
N GLY A 272 -7.23 2.84 -12.62
CA GLY A 272 -7.65 4.08 -13.24
C GLY A 272 -6.46 4.99 -13.57
N ASN A 273 -6.67 5.98 -14.43
CA ASN A 273 -5.66 6.96 -14.81
C ASN A 273 -6.26 8.37 -14.90
N GLY A 274 -5.44 9.37 -14.57
CA GLY A 274 -5.80 10.78 -14.69
C GLY A 274 -6.63 11.30 -13.52
N THR A 275 -7.35 12.40 -13.74
CA THR A 275 -8.13 13.08 -12.69
C THR A 275 -9.63 12.90 -12.91
N VAL A 276 -10.32 12.41 -11.90
CA VAL A 276 -11.78 12.38 -11.80
C VAL A 276 -12.24 13.61 -11.03
N TRP A 277 -13.06 14.42 -11.69
CA TRP A 277 -13.60 15.65 -11.13
C TRP A 277 -15.00 15.45 -10.58
N TYR A 278 -15.21 15.89 -9.35
CA TYR A 278 -16.52 15.95 -8.70
C TYR A 278 -17.01 17.40 -8.63
N PRO A 279 -18.31 17.66 -8.78
CA PRO A 279 -18.85 19.00 -8.57
C PRO A 279 -18.73 19.42 -7.11
N ALA A 280 -18.54 20.71 -6.87
CA ALA A 280 -18.74 21.30 -5.55
C ALA A 280 -20.20 21.09 -5.10
N ALA A 281 -20.44 20.87 -3.80
CA ALA A 281 -21.81 21.03 -3.25
C ALA A 281 -22.18 22.50 -3.10
#